data_AF-A0A536E4X3-F1
#
_entry.id   AF-A0A536E4X3-F1
#
_cell.length_a   1.000
_cell.length_b   1.000
_cell.length_c   1.000
_cell.angle_alpha   90.00
_cell.angle_beta   90.00
_cell.angle_gamma   90.00
#
_symmetry.space_group_name_H-M   'P 1'
#
loop_
_entity.id
_entity.type
_entity.pdbx_description
1 polymer ?
#
loop_
_entity_poly.entity_id
_entity_poly.type
_entity_poly.pdbx_seq_one_letter_code
_entity_poly.pdbx_strand_id
1 'polypeptide(L)'
;MKSAYDPEYGGFGNAPKFPQADAILLLLEQSVLRSDEELRRMAVHTLEQMTGGGTYDHVEGGFFRYSTTQDWSVPHFEKMLEDHAPLVHALALSGMRDALEKTTGYLDAVLRDPKTGLYAGSQDADEHYYAMDAEERTQTPAPYVDRRVYTSWNAALAVAYLEAEKREVAAKLLDSLFKRAYRRGDGMTHSEGAGGQLGDQVWSLWAAVRAFQHGLGDQWMTVAADLAAHIEERYGDSQLGGYFDRAGGDELGRLGERIKPLAENSIAAMALIELDTLLGDPSSPHRERARRALESVAALPRQYGLMAAVFARALDRLSHAIKVTTKNPELARAARAAQPYAVIDPSGAPGARRAHTEQDGAVVCAGTICLAPVFTPTAVAEAIREASTTRA
;
A
#
# COMPACT_ATOMS: atom_id res chain seq x y z
N MET A 1 6.14 16.19 10.40
CA MET A 1 5.86 14.97 11.18
C MET A 1 6.36 15.08 12.61
N LYS A 2 7.68 15.23 12.90
CA LYS A 2 8.18 15.36 14.29
C LYS A 2 7.47 16.44 15.13
N SER A 3 7.17 17.60 14.55
CA SER A 3 6.45 18.69 15.23
C SER A 3 4.97 18.44 15.51
N ALA A 4 4.36 17.46 14.82
CA ALA A 4 2.94 17.14 14.96
C ALA A 4 2.72 15.84 15.76
N TYR A 5 3.80 15.13 16.09
CA TYR A 5 3.76 13.87 16.82
C TYR A 5 3.47 14.11 18.30
N ASP A 6 2.64 13.26 18.86
CA ASP A 6 2.31 13.25 20.27
C ASP A 6 3.20 12.24 21.02
N PRO A 7 4.18 12.69 21.82
CA PRO A 7 5.07 11.78 22.54
C PRO A 7 4.41 11.10 23.73
N GLU A 8 3.29 11.61 24.24
CA GLU A 8 2.59 11.06 25.40
C GLU A 8 1.67 9.92 24.99
N TYR A 9 0.86 10.14 23.95
CA TYR A 9 -0.17 9.18 23.51
C TYR A 9 0.08 8.57 22.14
N GLY A 10 1.18 8.90 21.47
CA GLY A 10 1.43 8.46 20.10
C GLY A 10 0.44 9.08 19.10
N GLY A 11 0.70 8.86 17.82
CA GLY A 11 -0.06 9.47 16.74
C GLY A 11 0.29 10.93 16.53
N PHE A 12 -0.65 11.64 15.92
CA PHE A 12 -0.41 13.01 15.49
C PHE A 12 -1.62 13.91 15.72
N GLY A 13 -1.35 15.15 16.14
CA GLY A 13 -2.37 16.12 16.45
C GLY A 13 -3.12 15.82 17.75
N ASN A 14 -4.24 16.53 17.94
CA ASN A 14 -5.10 16.44 19.12
C ASN A 14 -6.37 15.62 18.81
N ALA A 15 -7.34 15.63 19.73
CA ALA A 15 -8.66 15.05 19.51
C ALA A 15 -9.51 15.83 18.46
N PRO A 16 -10.29 15.14 17.60
CA PRO A 16 -10.30 13.70 17.38
C PRO A 16 -9.03 13.22 16.65
N LYS A 17 -8.51 12.05 17.03
CA LYS A 17 -7.31 11.45 16.45
C LYS A 17 -7.65 10.38 15.42
N PHE A 18 -7.11 10.54 14.22
CA PHE A 18 -7.18 9.56 13.14
C PHE A 18 -5.89 8.73 13.07
N PRO A 19 -5.94 7.48 12.58
CA PRO A 19 -4.78 6.60 12.45
C PRO A 19 -3.59 7.15 11.66
N GLN A 20 -3.85 7.99 10.64
CA GLN A 20 -2.79 8.61 9.82
C GLN A 20 -1.83 7.56 9.21
N ALA A 21 -2.36 6.46 8.67
CA ALA A 21 -1.57 5.28 8.30
C ALA A 21 -0.42 5.57 7.31
N ASP A 22 -0.62 6.45 6.32
CA ASP A 22 0.47 6.86 5.42
C ASP A 22 1.59 7.63 6.13
N ALA A 23 1.29 8.39 7.18
CA ALA A 23 2.31 9.06 7.98
C ALA A 23 3.11 8.04 8.81
N ILE A 24 2.44 7.02 9.36
CA ILE A 24 3.10 5.89 10.05
C ILE A 24 4.01 5.13 9.06
N LEU A 25 3.50 4.79 7.88
CA LEU A 25 4.27 4.12 6.82
C LEU A 25 5.48 4.95 6.41
N LEU A 26 5.31 6.26 6.21
CA LEU A 26 6.41 7.14 5.87
C LEU A 26 7.47 7.19 6.97
N LEU A 27 7.09 7.22 8.26
CA LEU A 27 8.05 7.17 9.36
C LEU A 27 8.85 5.84 9.37
N LEU A 28 8.18 4.71 9.15
CA LEU A 28 8.84 3.39 9.07
C LEU A 28 9.80 3.34 7.88
N GLU A 29 9.38 3.77 6.70
CA GLU A 29 10.22 3.82 5.50
C GLU A 29 11.44 4.75 5.69
N GLN A 30 11.22 5.96 6.24
CA GLN A 30 12.30 6.92 6.50
C GLN A 30 13.27 6.47 7.60
N SER A 31 12.80 5.69 8.59
CA SER A 31 13.69 5.15 9.62
C SER A 31 14.78 4.26 9.02
N VAL A 32 14.45 3.49 7.97
CA VAL A 32 15.40 2.63 7.27
C VAL A 32 16.33 3.47 6.40
N LEU A 33 15.75 4.36 5.58
CA LEU A 33 16.51 5.20 4.64
C LEU A 33 17.53 6.11 5.32
N ARG A 34 17.16 6.66 6.49
CA ARG A 34 17.99 7.60 7.24
C ARG A 34 18.77 6.96 8.38
N SER A 35 18.55 5.67 8.64
CA SER A 35 19.03 5.00 9.84
C SER A 35 18.64 5.76 11.13
N ASP A 36 17.42 6.31 11.17
CA ASP A 36 16.90 7.12 12.29
C ASP A 36 15.89 6.32 13.12
N GLU A 37 16.38 5.74 14.23
CA GLU A 37 15.57 4.94 15.16
C GLU A 37 14.49 5.78 15.87
N GLU A 38 14.64 7.11 15.95
CA GLU A 38 13.60 7.96 16.51
C GLU A 38 12.33 7.90 15.66
N LEU A 39 12.47 7.87 14.33
CA LEU A 39 11.33 7.76 13.41
C LEU A 39 10.61 6.41 13.56
N ARG A 40 11.38 5.32 13.72
CA ARG A 40 10.83 4.00 13.99
C ARG A 40 10.07 3.98 15.32
N ARG A 41 10.67 4.51 16.38
CA ARG A 41 10.06 4.63 17.71
C ARG A 41 8.74 5.40 17.66
N MET A 42 8.67 6.52 16.93
CA MET A 42 7.43 7.30 16.78
C MET A 42 6.32 6.47 16.11
N ALA A 43 6.65 5.73 15.04
CA ALA A 43 5.69 4.90 14.33
C ALA A 43 5.21 3.72 15.17
N VAL A 44 6.13 2.99 15.81
CA VAL A 44 5.83 1.84 16.67
C VAL A 44 5.02 2.28 17.88
N HIS A 45 5.44 3.35 18.56
CA HIS A 45 4.69 3.89 19.70
C HIS A 45 3.25 4.28 19.31
N THR A 46 3.06 4.88 18.13
CA THR A 46 1.71 5.19 17.62
C THR A 46 0.86 3.93 17.49
N LEU A 47 1.39 2.88 16.86
CA LEU A 47 0.67 1.62 16.68
C LEU A 47 0.42 0.91 18.03
N GLU A 48 1.37 0.95 18.97
CA GLU A 48 1.22 0.41 20.32
C GLU A 48 0.10 1.12 21.10
N GLN A 49 0.03 2.45 21.02
CA GLN A 49 -1.03 3.23 21.68
C GLN A 49 -2.40 2.97 21.06
N MET A 50 -2.48 2.86 19.73
CA MET A 50 -3.73 2.50 19.05
C MET A 50 -4.18 1.08 19.40
N THR A 51 -3.27 0.09 19.33
CA THR A 51 -3.57 -1.33 19.57
C THR A 51 -3.78 -1.65 21.05
N GLY A 52 -3.20 -0.86 21.96
CA GLY A 52 -3.40 -0.97 23.40
C GLY A 52 -4.57 -0.13 23.95
N GLY A 53 -5.07 0.84 23.18
CA GLY A 53 -6.17 1.73 23.55
C GLY A 53 -7.55 1.19 23.17
N GLY A 54 -8.57 2.04 23.31
CA GLY A 54 -9.96 1.73 22.94
C GLY A 54 -10.23 1.79 21.43
N THR A 55 -9.28 2.26 20.63
CA THR A 55 -9.40 2.30 19.15
C THR A 55 -9.14 0.95 18.48
N TYR A 56 -8.84 -0.07 19.27
CA TYR A 56 -8.64 -1.45 18.82
C TYR A 56 -9.63 -2.38 19.52
N ASP A 57 -10.22 -3.30 18.77
CA ASP A 57 -11.11 -4.30 19.32
C ASP A 57 -10.30 -5.46 19.91
N HIS A 58 -10.24 -5.51 21.23
CA HIS A 58 -9.48 -6.53 21.96
C HIS A 58 -10.14 -7.92 21.95
N VAL A 59 -11.40 -8.02 21.54
CA VAL A 59 -12.16 -9.28 21.49
C VAL A 59 -12.06 -9.89 20.09
N GLU A 60 -12.44 -9.15 19.06
CA GLU A 60 -12.49 -9.67 17.68
C GLU A 60 -11.24 -9.33 16.86
N GLY A 61 -10.44 -8.36 17.32
CA GLY A 61 -9.36 -7.77 16.53
C GLY A 61 -9.83 -6.66 15.59
N GLY A 62 -8.86 -5.99 14.98
CA GLY A 62 -9.10 -4.90 14.04
C GLY A 62 -9.27 -3.53 14.72
N PHE A 63 -9.20 -2.50 13.89
CA PHE A 63 -9.23 -1.10 14.32
C PHE A 63 -10.59 -0.48 14.09
N PHE A 64 -11.02 0.34 15.05
CA PHE A 64 -12.09 1.29 14.84
C PHE A 64 -11.58 2.51 14.06
N ARG A 65 -12.49 3.23 13.40
CA ARG A 65 -12.18 4.25 12.40
C ARG A 65 -11.26 5.36 12.91
N TYR A 66 -11.55 5.91 14.08
CA TYR A 66 -10.76 6.96 14.72
C TYR A 66 -11.09 7.05 16.22
N SER A 67 -10.28 7.78 16.98
CA SER A 67 -10.55 8.09 18.38
C SER A 67 -11.12 9.51 18.53
N THR A 68 -12.17 9.65 19.34
CA THR A 68 -12.70 10.95 19.74
C THR A 68 -11.84 11.64 20.79
N THR A 69 -10.95 10.90 21.47
CA THR A 69 -10.00 11.41 22.46
C THR A 69 -8.55 11.38 21.95
N GLN A 70 -7.69 12.16 22.59
CA GLN A 70 -6.26 12.23 22.27
C GLN A 70 -5.50 10.95 22.69
N ASP A 71 -5.96 10.25 23.70
CA ASP A 71 -5.30 9.08 24.30
C ASP A 71 -5.75 7.74 23.70
N TRP A 72 -6.47 7.76 22.58
CA TRP A 72 -7.03 6.57 21.90
C TRP A 72 -8.07 5.79 22.70
N SER A 73 -8.58 6.33 23.82
CA SER A 73 -9.47 5.62 24.74
C SER A 73 -10.92 5.49 24.24
N VAL A 74 -11.45 6.45 23.48
CA VAL A 74 -12.86 6.44 23.05
C VAL A 74 -12.96 6.39 21.52
N PRO A 75 -13.27 5.21 20.92
CA PRO A 75 -13.37 5.06 19.48
C PRO A 75 -14.68 5.62 18.90
N HIS A 76 -14.64 5.88 17.59
CA HIS A 76 -15.82 5.81 16.74
C HIS A 76 -15.91 4.39 16.16
N PHE A 77 -16.84 3.58 16.67
CA PHE A 77 -16.86 2.11 16.57
C PHE A 77 -17.07 1.49 15.17
N GLU A 78 -17.14 2.29 14.12
CA GLU A 78 -17.20 1.78 12.74
C GLU A 78 -15.86 1.14 12.36
N LYS A 79 -15.89 0.02 11.65
CA LYS A 79 -14.68 -0.63 11.10
C LYS A 79 -14.77 -0.62 9.58
N MET A 80 -13.78 -0.04 8.90
CA MET A 80 -13.76 0.05 7.43
C MET A 80 -12.55 -0.65 6.83
N LEU A 81 -12.76 -1.29 5.68
CA LEU A 81 -11.69 -1.93 4.92
C LEU A 81 -10.63 -0.92 4.44
N GLU A 82 -11.08 0.29 4.09
CA GLU A 82 -10.22 1.40 3.68
C GLU A 82 -9.15 1.74 4.73
N ASP A 83 -9.53 1.79 6.01
CA ASP A 83 -8.62 2.10 7.11
C ASP A 83 -7.72 0.90 7.44
N HIS A 84 -8.27 -0.32 7.36
CA HIS A 84 -7.55 -1.55 7.67
C HIS A 84 -6.43 -1.85 6.68
N ALA A 85 -6.63 -1.65 5.39
CA ALA A 85 -5.63 -1.98 4.36
C ALA A 85 -4.25 -1.34 4.65
N PRO A 86 -4.11 -0.01 4.80
CA PRO A 86 -2.82 0.59 5.12
C PRO A 86 -2.33 0.29 6.54
N LEU A 87 -3.22 0.01 7.52
CA LEU A 87 -2.82 -0.38 8.87
C LEU A 87 -2.23 -1.79 8.95
N VAL A 88 -2.75 -2.74 8.17
CA VAL A 88 -2.15 -4.09 8.02
C VAL A 88 -0.72 -3.97 7.51
N HIS A 89 -0.48 -3.11 6.52
CA HIS A 89 0.87 -2.84 6.02
C HIS A 89 1.76 -2.20 7.11
N ALA A 90 1.24 -1.22 7.86
CA ALA A 90 2.00 -0.59 8.94
C ALA A 90 2.38 -1.58 10.05
N LEU A 91 1.47 -2.48 10.45
CA LEU A 91 1.74 -3.54 11.42
C LEU A 91 2.77 -4.55 10.93
N ALA A 92 2.75 -4.89 9.64
CA ALA A 92 3.75 -5.77 9.03
C ALA A 92 5.15 -5.14 9.08
N LEU A 93 5.29 -3.88 8.66
CA LEU A 93 6.57 -3.16 8.68
C LEU A 93 7.08 -2.84 10.09
N SER A 94 6.18 -2.63 11.06
CA SER A 94 6.56 -2.41 12.45
C SER A 94 7.06 -3.69 13.12
N GLY A 95 6.61 -4.87 12.64
CA GLY A 95 6.93 -6.16 13.24
C GLY A 95 6.00 -6.56 14.39
N MET A 96 4.86 -5.86 14.55
CA MET A 96 3.86 -6.14 15.58
C MET A 96 3.00 -7.36 15.21
N ARG A 97 3.60 -8.55 15.26
CA ARG A 97 3.02 -9.81 14.75
C ARG A 97 1.67 -10.18 15.38
N ASP A 98 1.50 -10.01 16.69
CA ASP A 98 0.23 -10.36 17.37
C ASP A 98 -0.93 -9.48 16.89
N ALA A 99 -0.71 -8.16 16.84
CA ALA A 99 -1.70 -7.22 16.32
C ALA A 99 -1.99 -7.47 14.82
N LEU A 100 -0.98 -7.80 14.02
CA LEU A 100 -1.16 -8.17 12.61
C LEU A 100 -2.04 -9.41 12.46
N GLU A 101 -1.75 -10.48 13.20
CA GLU A 101 -2.54 -11.72 13.12
C GLU A 101 -3.98 -11.51 13.59
N LYS A 102 -4.20 -10.81 14.70
CA LYS A 102 -5.55 -10.50 15.19
C LYS A 102 -6.33 -9.60 14.22
N THR A 103 -5.68 -8.57 13.66
CA THR A 103 -6.29 -7.66 12.69
C THR A 103 -6.69 -8.40 11.41
N THR A 104 -5.80 -9.23 10.86
CA THR A 104 -6.11 -10.03 9.67
C THR A 104 -7.12 -11.15 9.96
N GLY A 105 -7.12 -11.69 11.17
CA GLY A 105 -8.14 -12.63 11.66
C GLY A 105 -9.54 -12.01 11.65
N TYR A 106 -9.68 -10.77 12.13
CA TYR A 106 -10.94 -10.02 12.02
C TYR A 106 -11.38 -9.86 10.55
N LEU A 107 -10.49 -9.39 9.68
CA LEU A 107 -10.79 -9.17 8.26
C LEU A 107 -11.28 -10.47 7.60
N ASP A 108 -10.58 -11.58 7.85
CA ASP A 108 -10.87 -12.88 7.28
C ASP A 108 -12.17 -13.50 7.83
N ALA A 109 -12.51 -13.25 9.10
CA ALA A 109 -13.70 -13.81 9.74
C ALA A 109 -14.97 -13.00 9.49
N VAL A 110 -14.86 -11.66 9.45
CA VAL A 110 -16.02 -10.75 9.46
C VAL A 110 -16.27 -10.15 8.08
N LEU A 111 -15.25 -9.52 7.49
CA LEU A 111 -15.42 -8.76 6.24
C LEU A 111 -15.30 -9.64 5.00
N ARG A 112 -14.54 -10.74 5.04
CA ARG A 112 -14.38 -11.62 3.90
C ARG A 112 -15.68 -12.38 3.60
N ASP A 113 -16.08 -12.39 2.33
CA ASP A 113 -17.08 -13.33 1.83
C ASP A 113 -16.41 -14.67 1.50
N PRO A 114 -16.77 -15.78 2.16
CA PRO A 114 -16.17 -17.09 1.90
C PRO A 114 -16.45 -17.63 0.50
N LYS A 115 -17.49 -17.14 -0.20
CA LYS A 115 -17.84 -17.59 -1.55
C LYS A 115 -16.97 -16.95 -2.61
N THR A 116 -16.82 -15.63 -2.57
CA THR A 116 -16.06 -14.87 -3.57
C THR A 116 -14.61 -14.67 -3.18
N GLY A 117 -14.28 -14.72 -1.89
CA GLY A 117 -12.98 -14.37 -1.34
C GLY A 117 -12.70 -12.86 -1.31
N LEU A 118 -13.67 -12.02 -1.67
CA LEU A 118 -13.62 -10.56 -1.63
C LEU A 118 -14.03 -10.05 -0.25
N TYR A 119 -13.62 -8.82 0.08
CA TYR A 119 -13.90 -8.19 1.36
C TYR A 119 -14.97 -7.11 1.22
N ALA A 120 -15.89 -7.14 2.18
CA ALA A 120 -16.91 -6.14 2.44
C ALA A 120 -16.29 -4.77 2.79
N GLY A 121 -17.06 -3.70 2.57
CA GLY A 121 -16.58 -2.33 2.73
C GLY A 121 -16.43 -1.92 4.19
N SER A 122 -17.41 -2.27 5.03
CA SER A 122 -17.43 -1.86 6.43
C SER A 122 -18.29 -2.76 7.31
N GLN A 123 -18.14 -2.58 8.61
CA GLN A 123 -19.03 -3.05 9.67
C GLN A 123 -19.50 -1.85 10.49
N ASP A 124 -20.81 -1.80 10.76
CA ASP A 124 -21.47 -0.70 11.44
C ASP A 124 -20.94 -0.49 12.87
N ALA A 125 -21.03 0.77 13.33
CA ALA A 125 -20.77 1.12 14.71
C ALA A 125 -21.91 0.63 15.62
N ASP A 126 -21.55 0.01 16.76
CA ASP A 126 -22.50 -0.33 17.83
C ASP A 126 -21.82 -0.24 19.20
N GLU A 127 -22.06 0.87 19.91
CA GLU A 127 -21.44 1.13 21.22
C GLU A 127 -21.79 0.06 22.27
N HIS A 128 -22.99 -0.52 22.18
CA HIS A 128 -23.44 -1.51 23.16
C HIS A 128 -22.75 -2.85 22.92
N TYR A 129 -22.74 -3.33 21.66
CA TYR A 129 -22.07 -4.56 21.29
C TYR A 129 -20.57 -4.50 21.58
N TYR A 130 -19.91 -3.39 21.27
CA TYR A 130 -18.46 -3.30 21.47
C TYR A 130 -18.04 -3.08 22.93
N ALA A 131 -18.97 -2.71 23.82
CA ALA A 131 -18.73 -2.69 25.26
C ALA A 131 -18.81 -4.09 25.91
N MET A 132 -19.37 -5.08 25.22
CA MET A 132 -19.52 -6.46 25.70
C MET A 132 -18.21 -7.23 25.71
N ASP A 133 -18.11 -8.20 26.62
CA ASP A 133 -17.02 -9.16 26.63
C ASP A 133 -17.16 -10.26 25.56
N ALA A 134 -16.18 -11.17 25.51
CA ALA A 134 -16.17 -12.23 24.51
C ALA A 134 -17.35 -13.20 24.63
N GLU A 135 -17.81 -13.53 25.84
CA GLU A 135 -18.91 -14.47 26.05
C GLU A 135 -20.24 -13.84 25.63
N GLU A 136 -20.47 -12.59 26.04
CA GLU A 136 -21.66 -11.82 25.69
C GLU A 136 -21.80 -11.62 24.16
N ARG A 137 -20.69 -11.33 23.46
CA ARG A 137 -20.71 -11.18 21.99
C ARG A 137 -21.03 -12.50 21.26
N THR A 138 -20.69 -13.67 21.83
CA THR A 138 -21.11 -14.94 21.20
C THR A 138 -22.63 -15.17 21.24
N GLN A 139 -23.33 -14.50 22.14
CA GLN A 139 -24.77 -14.65 22.37
C GLN A 139 -25.58 -13.49 21.76
N THR A 140 -24.90 -12.47 21.24
CA THR A 140 -25.51 -11.24 20.73
C THR A 140 -25.31 -11.14 19.22
N PRO A 141 -26.33 -10.77 18.43
CA PRO A 141 -26.15 -10.52 17.00
C PRO A 141 -25.08 -9.45 16.76
N ALA A 142 -24.08 -9.78 15.94
CA ALA A 142 -23.02 -8.86 15.58
C ALA A 142 -23.54 -7.67 14.75
N PRO A 143 -22.87 -6.50 14.80
CA PRO A 143 -23.21 -5.34 13.99
C PRO A 143 -23.22 -5.67 12.50
N TYR A 144 -24.11 -5.00 11.77
CA TYR A 144 -24.31 -5.22 10.34
C TYR A 144 -23.01 -5.01 9.55
N VAL A 145 -22.81 -5.82 8.52
CA VAL A 145 -21.67 -5.73 7.59
C VAL A 145 -22.20 -5.28 6.24
N ASP A 146 -21.77 -4.11 5.77
CA ASP A 146 -22.03 -3.66 4.40
C ASP A 146 -21.19 -4.49 3.42
N ARG A 147 -21.85 -5.44 2.78
CA ARG A 147 -21.23 -6.37 1.82
C ARG A 147 -20.85 -5.72 0.49
N ARG A 148 -20.95 -4.40 0.34
CA ARG A 148 -20.45 -3.70 -0.85
C ARG A 148 -18.96 -3.94 -1.01
N VAL A 149 -18.56 -4.39 -2.20
CA VAL A 149 -17.16 -4.57 -2.59
C VAL A 149 -16.70 -3.34 -3.35
N TYR A 150 -15.75 -2.61 -2.77
CA TYR A 150 -15.04 -1.51 -3.43
C TYR A 150 -13.71 -2.01 -3.98
N THR A 151 -13.48 -1.74 -5.27
CA THR A 151 -12.30 -2.25 -5.99
C THR A 151 -11.01 -1.68 -5.43
N SER A 152 -10.92 -0.36 -5.25
CA SER A 152 -9.74 0.31 -4.67
C SER A 152 -9.34 -0.28 -3.32
N TRP A 153 -10.29 -0.48 -2.41
CA TRP A 153 -10.03 -0.98 -1.05
C TRP A 153 -9.59 -2.44 -1.04
N ASN A 154 -10.18 -3.29 -1.89
CA ASN A 154 -9.75 -4.69 -2.03
C ASN A 154 -8.35 -4.80 -2.68
N ALA A 155 -8.04 -3.94 -3.66
CA ALA A 155 -6.71 -3.87 -4.25
C ALA A 155 -5.66 -3.37 -3.25
N ALA A 156 -6.00 -2.36 -2.44
CA ALA A 156 -5.14 -1.88 -1.36
C ALA A 156 -4.90 -2.96 -0.29
N LEU A 157 -5.93 -3.72 0.10
CA LEU A 157 -5.77 -4.85 1.02
C LEU A 157 -4.87 -5.93 0.42
N ALA A 158 -5.04 -6.26 -0.86
CA ALA A 158 -4.18 -7.24 -1.52
C ALA A 158 -2.70 -6.83 -1.50
N VAL A 159 -2.41 -5.55 -1.74
CA VAL A 159 -1.05 -5.00 -1.56
C VAL A 159 -0.58 -5.19 -0.12
N ALA A 160 -1.38 -4.80 0.86
CA ALA A 160 -1.02 -4.95 2.27
C ALA A 160 -0.77 -6.40 2.69
N TYR A 161 -1.55 -7.35 2.16
CA TYR A 161 -1.35 -8.79 2.39
C TYR A 161 -0.08 -9.32 1.73
N LEU A 162 0.34 -8.79 0.58
CA LEU A 162 1.64 -9.12 -0.02
C LEU A 162 2.78 -8.64 0.88
N GLU A 163 2.72 -7.41 1.39
CA GLU A 163 3.72 -6.87 2.33
C GLU A 163 3.73 -7.60 3.68
N ALA A 164 2.58 -8.13 4.11
CA ALA A 164 2.43 -8.95 5.31
C ALA A 164 2.82 -10.42 5.11
N GLU A 165 3.42 -10.79 3.97
CA GLU A 165 3.80 -12.16 3.60
C GLU A 165 2.62 -13.15 3.59
N LYS A 166 1.37 -12.67 3.44
CA LYS A 166 0.13 -13.46 3.28
C LYS A 166 -0.17 -13.72 1.80
N ARG A 167 0.85 -14.21 1.08
CA ARG A 167 0.89 -14.32 -0.39
C ARG A 167 -0.28 -15.11 -0.98
N GLU A 168 -0.63 -16.25 -0.38
CA GLU A 168 -1.70 -17.13 -0.88
C GLU A 168 -3.09 -16.48 -0.75
N VAL A 169 -3.30 -15.69 0.30
CA VAL A 169 -4.56 -14.95 0.51
C VAL A 169 -4.66 -13.80 -0.50
N ALA A 170 -3.58 -13.04 -0.66
CA ALA A 170 -3.49 -11.97 -1.65
C ALA A 170 -3.73 -12.50 -3.08
N ALA A 171 -3.11 -13.64 -3.45
CA ALA A 171 -3.29 -14.23 -4.77
C ALA A 171 -4.75 -14.57 -5.08
N LYS A 172 -5.47 -15.18 -4.12
CA LYS A 172 -6.90 -15.50 -4.27
C LYS A 172 -7.76 -14.23 -4.34
N LEU A 173 -7.47 -13.24 -3.49
CA LEU A 173 -8.17 -11.96 -3.49
C LEU A 173 -8.03 -11.26 -4.85
N LEU A 174 -6.81 -11.18 -5.37
CA LEU A 174 -6.53 -10.57 -6.67
C LEU A 174 -7.20 -11.31 -7.82
N ASP A 175 -7.14 -12.64 -7.84
CA ASP A 175 -7.77 -13.44 -8.90
C ASP A 175 -9.30 -13.20 -8.93
N SER A 176 -9.95 -13.23 -7.76
CA SER A 176 -11.38 -12.93 -7.64
C SER A 176 -11.71 -11.49 -8.02
N LEU A 177 -10.90 -10.51 -7.59
CA LEU A 177 -11.13 -9.09 -7.84
C LEU A 177 -11.02 -8.78 -9.33
N PHE A 178 -9.94 -9.21 -9.98
CA PHE A 178 -9.70 -8.96 -11.39
C PHE A 178 -10.69 -9.74 -12.26
N LYS A 179 -11.03 -10.99 -11.92
CA LYS A 179 -12.09 -11.72 -12.62
C LYS A 179 -13.43 -10.97 -12.58
N ARG A 180 -13.77 -10.37 -11.44
CA ARG A 180 -15.02 -9.62 -11.26
C ARG A 180 -15.00 -8.29 -12.00
N ALA A 181 -14.00 -7.45 -11.73
CA ALA A 181 -14.03 -6.01 -12.00
C ALA A 181 -13.14 -5.54 -13.18
N TYR A 182 -12.14 -6.33 -13.59
CA TYR A 182 -11.20 -5.93 -14.64
C TYR A 182 -11.67 -6.34 -16.03
N ARG A 183 -11.58 -5.42 -16.99
CA ARG A 183 -11.77 -5.70 -18.41
C ARG A 183 -10.60 -5.08 -19.18
N ARG A 184 -9.91 -5.90 -19.98
CA ARG A 184 -8.74 -5.46 -20.74
C ARG A 184 -9.11 -4.29 -21.68
N GLY A 185 -8.35 -3.20 -21.62
CA GLY A 185 -8.61 -1.95 -22.34
C GLY A 185 -9.61 -1.01 -21.66
N ASP A 186 -10.55 -1.54 -20.86
CA ASP A 186 -11.60 -0.79 -20.18
C ASP A 186 -11.31 -0.50 -18.71
N GLY A 187 -10.24 -1.09 -18.15
CA GLY A 187 -9.82 -0.90 -16.76
C GLY A 187 -10.69 -1.62 -15.74
N MET A 188 -10.81 -1.02 -14.56
CA MET A 188 -11.54 -1.56 -13.42
C MET A 188 -12.88 -0.86 -13.22
N THR A 189 -13.92 -1.59 -12.83
CA THR A 189 -15.16 -1.01 -12.28
C THR A 189 -15.00 -0.65 -10.80
N HIS A 190 -15.69 0.38 -10.31
CA HIS A 190 -15.60 0.80 -8.90
C HIS A 190 -16.25 -0.19 -7.94
N SER A 191 -17.47 -0.58 -8.27
CA SER A 191 -18.28 -1.54 -7.52
C SER A 191 -19.46 -1.99 -8.41
N GLU A 192 -20.33 -2.89 -7.94
CA GLU A 192 -21.39 -3.46 -8.78
C GLU A 192 -22.34 -2.39 -9.32
N GLY A 193 -22.42 -2.25 -10.64
CA GLY A 193 -23.23 -1.24 -11.31
C GLY A 193 -22.61 0.17 -11.35
N ALA A 194 -21.37 0.35 -10.87
CA ALA A 194 -20.68 1.63 -10.87
C ALA A 194 -19.41 1.59 -11.76
N GLY A 195 -19.28 2.58 -12.65
CA GLY A 195 -18.08 2.76 -13.49
C GLY A 195 -16.82 3.02 -12.67
N GLY A 196 -15.65 2.80 -13.26
CA GLY A 196 -14.37 3.00 -12.59
C GLY A 196 -14.08 4.45 -12.20
N GLN A 197 -13.42 4.62 -11.06
CA GLN A 197 -12.83 5.87 -10.61
C GLN A 197 -11.29 5.75 -10.64
N LEU A 198 -10.58 6.87 -10.51
CA LEU A 198 -9.12 6.88 -10.52
C LEU A 198 -8.55 5.96 -9.42
N GLY A 199 -9.12 6.02 -8.21
CA GLY A 199 -8.70 5.21 -7.08
C GLY A 199 -8.69 3.71 -7.39
N ASP A 200 -9.69 3.22 -8.12
CA ASP A 200 -9.78 1.80 -8.50
C ASP A 200 -8.66 1.42 -9.46
N GLN A 201 -8.35 2.31 -10.40
CA GLN A 201 -7.31 2.04 -11.40
C GLN A 201 -5.92 2.05 -10.77
N VAL A 202 -5.59 3.08 -9.98
CA VAL A 202 -4.24 3.26 -9.45
C VAL A 202 -3.90 2.22 -8.39
N TRP A 203 -4.86 1.85 -7.52
CA TRP A 203 -4.64 0.78 -6.57
C TRP A 203 -4.55 -0.59 -7.25
N SER A 204 -5.31 -0.82 -8.32
CA SER A 204 -5.22 -2.08 -9.08
C SER A 204 -3.93 -2.17 -9.90
N LEU A 205 -3.45 -1.06 -10.46
CA LEU A 205 -2.13 -0.97 -11.08
C LEU A 205 -1.04 -1.29 -10.06
N TRP A 206 -1.11 -0.67 -8.88
CA TRP A 206 -0.18 -0.94 -7.80
C TRP A 206 -0.22 -2.41 -7.39
N ALA A 207 -1.41 -2.96 -7.18
CA ALA A 207 -1.59 -4.36 -6.83
C ALA A 207 -1.04 -5.32 -7.89
N ALA A 208 -1.22 -5.04 -9.19
CA ALA A 208 -0.64 -5.83 -10.27
C ALA A 208 0.90 -5.79 -10.25
N VAL A 209 1.48 -4.60 -10.09
CA VAL A 209 2.95 -4.43 -9.96
C VAL A 209 3.48 -5.20 -8.75
N ARG A 210 2.83 -5.10 -7.59
CA ARG A 210 3.23 -5.84 -6.37
C ARG A 210 3.03 -7.35 -6.53
N ALA A 211 1.95 -7.79 -7.17
CA ALA A 211 1.69 -9.20 -7.44
C ALA A 211 2.81 -9.83 -8.29
N PHE A 212 3.28 -9.12 -9.33
CA PHE A 212 4.43 -9.54 -10.09
C PHE A 212 5.66 -9.67 -9.19
N GLN A 213 6.02 -8.63 -8.42
CA GLN A 213 7.21 -8.67 -7.55
C GLN A 213 7.20 -9.80 -6.50
N HIS A 214 6.01 -10.24 -6.07
CA HIS A 214 5.83 -11.38 -5.16
C HIS A 214 5.70 -12.73 -5.90
N GLY A 215 6.04 -12.78 -7.18
CA GLY A 215 6.08 -14.00 -7.98
C GLY A 215 4.71 -14.65 -8.17
N LEU A 216 3.63 -13.86 -8.31
CA LEU A 216 2.29 -14.37 -8.61
C LEU A 216 2.04 -14.67 -10.09
N GLY A 217 3.03 -14.41 -10.95
CA GLY A 217 3.03 -14.77 -12.38
C GLY A 217 3.17 -13.57 -13.32
N ASP A 218 3.73 -13.82 -14.50
CA ASP A 218 4.08 -12.79 -15.48
C ASP A 218 2.86 -12.09 -16.09
N GLN A 219 1.67 -12.70 -16.01
CA GLN A 219 0.42 -12.09 -16.48
C GLN A 219 0.15 -10.73 -15.80
N TRP A 220 0.62 -10.55 -14.57
CA TRP A 220 0.45 -9.31 -13.83
C TRP A 220 1.19 -8.12 -14.46
N MET A 221 2.30 -8.34 -15.18
CA MET A 221 2.96 -7.27 -15.95
C MET A 221 2.13 -6.84 -17.16
N THR A 222 1.43 -7.79 -17.79
CA THR A 222 0.51 -7.47 -18.90
C THR A 222 -0.67 -6.65 -18.39
N VAL A 223 -1.23 -7.03 -17.23
CA VAL A 223 -2.31 -6.28 -16.57
C VAL A 223 -1.84 -4.89 -16.12
N ALA A 224 -0.65 -4.78 -15.53
CA ALA A 224 -0.09 -3.50 -15.13
C ALA A 224 0.12 -2.55 -16.32
N ALA A 225 0.65 -3.06 -17.43
CA ALA A 225 0.82 -2.26 -18.65
C ALA A 225 -0.53 -1.79 -19.23
N ASP A 226 -1.55 -2.66 -19.24
CA ASP A 226 -2.91 -2.33 -19.69
C ASP A 226 -3.55 -1.25 -18.82
N LEU A 227 -3.49 -1.40 -17.49
CA LEU A 227 -4.01 -0.40 -16.54
C LEU A 227 -3.27 0.93 -16.63
N ALA A 228 -1.94 0.91 -16.79
CA ALA A 228 -1.15 2.14 -16.95
C ALA A 228 -1.51 2.88 -18.25
N ALA A 229 -1.80 2.16 -19.33
CA ALA A 229 -2.30 2.76 -20.57
C ALA A 229 -3.72 3.33 -20.40
N HIS A 230 -4.61 2.58 -19.76
CA HIS A 230 -5.98 3.01 -19.48
C HIS A 230 -6.03 4.27 -18.59
N ILE A 231 -5.20 4.32 -17.53
CA ILE A 231 -5.08 5.49 -16.65
C ILE A 231 -4.69 6.74 -17.43
N GLU A 232 -3.67 6.62 -18.29
CA GLU A 232 -3.21 7.72 -19.13
C GLU A 232 -4.32 8.20 -20.08
N GLU A 233 -4.95 7.27 -20.80
CA GLU A 233 -5.95 7.60 -21.82
C GLU A 233 -7.19 8.24 -21.21
N ARG A 234 -7.69 7.72 -20.09
CA ARG A 234 -9.01 8.06 -19.57
C ARG A 234 -8.96 9.12 -18.49
N TYR A 235 -7.90 9.16 -17.69
CA TYR A 235 -7.80 10.04 -16.52
C TYR A 235 -6.70 11.10 -16.68
N GLY A 236 -5.79 10.95 -17.66
CA GLY A 236 -4.66 11.85 -17.86
C GLY A 236 -5.08 13.28 -18.22
N ASP A 237 -4.42 14.25 -17.59
CA ASP A 237 -4.43 15.64 -18.02
C ASP A 237 -3.25 15.89 -18.97
N SER A 238 -3.54 15.94 -20.27
CA SER A 238 -2.51 16.17 -21.29
C SER A 238 -1.83 17.54 -21.17
N GLN A 239 -2.52 18.54 -20.61
CA GLN A 239 -2.02 19.91 -20.49
C GLN A 239 -1.12 20.08 -19.26
N LEU A 240 -1.64 19.72 -18.08
CA LEU A 240 -0.97 20.01 -16.80
C LEU A 240 -0.33 18.77 -16.15
N GLY A 241 -0.49 17.58 -16.75
CA GLY A 241 0.01 16.33 -16.19
C GLY A 241 -0.82 15.84 -15.00
N GLY A 242 -0.56 14.60 -14.58
CA GLY A 242 -1.35 13.92 -13.54
C GLY A 242 -2.72 13.48 -14.02
N TYR A 243 -3.52 13.04 -13.06
CA TYR A 243 -4.72 12.26 -13.30
C TYR A 243 -5.92 12.86 -12.57
N PHE A 244 -7.02 13.01 -13.30
CA PHE A 244 -8.31 13.40 -12.75
C PHE A 244 -8.94 12.24 -11.98
N ASP A 245 -9.78 12.56 -11.00
CA ASP A 245 -10.53 11.60 -10.17
C ASP A 245 -11.43 10.64 -10.98
N ARG A 246 -11.78 11.00 -12.21
CA ARG A 246 -12.73 10.28 -13.07
C ARG A 246 -12.52 10.53 -14.56
N ALA A 247 -12.95 9.55 -15.36
CA ALA A 247 -12.73 9.51 -16.80
C ALA A 247 -13.62 10.43 -17.66
N GLY A 248 -14.55 11.19 -17.04
CA GLY A 248 -15.50 12.07 -17.73
C GLY A 248 -16.09 13.12 -16.80
N GLY A 249 -16.87 14.06 -17.34
CA GLY A 249 -17.62 15.05 -16.55
C GLY A 249 -19.05 14.59 -16.32
N ASP A 250 -19.58 14.83 -15.13
CA ASP A 250 -21.04 14.87 -14.90
C ASP A 250 -21.51 16.28 -15.29
N GLU A 251 -22.74 16.47 -15.74
CA GLU A 251 -23.23 17.82 -16.09
C GLU A 251 -23.79 18.56 -14.87
N LEU A 252 -23.87 17.88 -13.72
CA LEU A 252 -24.56 18.39 -12.54
C LEU A 252 -23.64 19.18 -11.58
N GLY A 253 -23.60 20.49 -11.75
CA GLY A 253 -23.03 21.42 -10.74
C GLY A 253 -21.55 21.14 -10.45
N ARG A 254 -21.18 21.05 -9.16
CA ARG A 254 -19.79 20.73 -8.75
C ARG A 254 -19.36 19.32 -9.13
N LEU A 255 -20.31 18.42 -9.40
CA LEU A 255 -20.00 17.13 -10.02
C LEU A 255 -19.58 17.31 -11.48
N GLY A 256 -19.56 18.50 -12.07
CA GLY A 256 -18.90 18.72 -13.37
C GLY A 256 -17.41 19.04 -13.28
N GLU A 257 -16.94 19.43 -12.10
CA GLU A 257 -15.54 19.77 -11.89
C GLU A 257 -14.73 18.52 -11.58
N ARG A 258 -13.83 18.14 -12.47
CA ARG A 258 -12.84 17.10 -12.20
C ARG A 258 -11.70 17.70 -11.37
N ILE A 259 -11.26 16.95 -10.37
CA ILE A 259 -10.14 17.34 -9.51
C ILE A 259 -8.98 16.38 -9.71
N LYS A 260 -7.78 16.76 -9.26
CA LYS A 260 -6.62 15.86 -9.19
C LYS A 260 -6.37 15.50 -7.73
N PRO A 261 -6.85 14.33 -7.27
CA PRO A 261 -6.68 13.95 -5.89
C PRO A 261 -5.20 13.72 -5.56
N LEU A 262 -4.72 14.30 -4.46
CA LEU A 262 -3.32 14.18 -4.05
C LEU A 262 -2.92 12.72 -3.80
N ALA A 263 -3.76 11.95 -3.10
CA ALA A 263 -3.46 10.57 -2.74
C ALA A 263 -3.35 9.67 -3.97
N GLU A 264 -4.36 9.68 -4.84
CA GLU A 264 -4.42 8.84 -6.03
C GLU A 264 -3.32 9.17 -7.04
N ASN A 265 -2.98 10.46 -7.22
CA ASN A 265 -1.84 10.84 -8.06
C ASN A 265 -0.51 10.38 -7.46
N SER A 266 -0.39 10.37 -6.14
CA SER A 266 0.79 9.84 -5.45
C SER A 266 0.90 8.33 -5.60
N ILE A 267 -0.21 7.59 -5.47
CA ILE A 267 -0.27 6.14 -5.69
C ILE A 267 0.03 5.78 -7.15
N ALA A 268 -0.53 6.54 -8.11
CA ALA A 268 -0.20 6.39 -9.52
C ALA A 268 1.30 6.54 -9.76
N ALA A 269 1.92 7.58 -9.17
CA ALA A 269 3.35 7.80 -9.27
C ALA A 269 4.15 6.63 -8.69
N MET A 270 3.81 6.13 -7.49
CA MET A 270 4.47 4.96 -6.90
C MET A 270 4.42 3.76 -7.85
N ALA A 271 3.24 3.45 -8.40
CA ALA A 271 3.05 2.31 -9.27
C ALA A 271 3.76 2.43 -10.61
N LEU A 272 3.74 3.62 -11.21
CA LEU A 272 4.45 3.90 -12.45
C LEU A 272 5.97 3.83 -12.29
N ILE A 273 6.52 4.27 -11.16
CA ILE A 273 7.97 4.19 -10.86
C ILE A 273 8.43 2.74 -10.77
N GLU A 274 7.69 1.90 -10.04
CA GLU A 274 8.05 0.50 -9.89
C GLU A 274 7.82 -0.27 -11.21
N LEU A 275 6.76 0.04 -11.97
CA LEU A 275 6.55 -0.51 -13.31
C LEU A 275 7.70 -0.14 -14.27
N ASP A 276 8.10 1.12 -14.31
CA ASP A 276 9.23 1.61 -15.13
C ASP A 276 10.52 0.88 -14.79
N THR A 277 10.79 0.74 -13.49
CA THR A 277 11.97 0.04 -12.97
C THR A 277 11.99 -1.43 -13.38
N LEU A 278 10.83 -2.11 -13.34
CA LEU A 278 10.71 -3.50 -13.76
C LEU A 278 10.95 -3.67 -15.25
N LEU A 279 10.33 -2.83 -16.08
CA LEU A 279 10.49 -2.86 -17.54
C LEU A 279 11.93 -2.59 -17.97
N GLY A 280 12.61 -1.64 -17.30
CA GLY A 280 13.99 -1.28 -17.60
C GLY A 280 14.19 -0.72 -19.01
N ASP A 281 13.11 -0.29 -19.67
CA ASP A 281 13.12 0.31 -21.00
C ASP A 281 13.32 1.83 -20.88
N PRO A 282 14.45 2.39 -21.34
CA PRO A 282 14.69 3.84 -21.28
C PRO A 282 13.69 4.69 -22.08
N SER A 283 12.95 4.07 -23.01
CA SER A 283 11.90 4.74 -23.80
C SER A 283 10.53 4.72 -23.15
N SER A 284 10.38 4.01 -22.02
CA SER A 284 9.16 3.96 -21.23
C SER A 284 8.72 5.38 -20.80
N PRO A 285 7.44 5.74 -20.97
CA PRO A 285 6.92 7.03 -20.51
C PRO A 285 6.60 7.03 -19.00
N HIS A 286 6.68 5.88 -18.32
CA HIS A 286 6.09 5.71 -16.98
C HIS A 286 6.78 6.57 -15.92
N ARG A 287 8.12 6.64 -15.91
CA ARG A 287 8.83 7.51 -14.95
C ARG A 287 8.53 8.99 -15.14
N GLU A 288 8.41 9.45 -16.38
CA GLU A 288 8.06 10.82 -16.71
C GLU A 288 6.61 11.14 -16.33
N ARG A 289 5.69 10.20 -16.59
CA ARG A 289 4.29 10.30 -16.13
C ARG A 289 4.18 10.37 -14.61
N ALA A 290 4.95 9.55 -13.89
CA ALA A 290 5.01 9.60 -12.43
C ALA A 290 5.47 10.97 -11.90
N ARG A 291 6.52 11.54 -12.51
CA ARG A 291 7.01 12.89 -12.19
C ARG A 291 5.91 13.94 -12.42
N ARG A 292 5.28 13.92 -13.60
CA ARG A 292 4.19 14.86 -13.93
C ARG A 292 2.98 14.71 -13.01
N ALA A 293 2.65 13.50 -12.57
CA ALA A 293 1.59 13.26 -11.60
C ALA A 293 1.87 13.95 -10.27
N LEU A 294 3.08 13.82 -9.72
CA LEU A 294 3.47 14.52 -8.50
C LEU A 294 3.53 16.04 -8.69
N GLU A 295 4.08 16.53 -9.80
CA GLU A 295 4.12 17.97 -10.09
C GLU A 295 2.72 18.60 -10.16
N SER A 296 1.75 17.88 -10.70
CA SER A 296 0.37 18.35 -10.81
C SER A 296 -0.30 18.63 -9.46
N VAL A 297 0.19 18.02 -8.38
CA VAL A 297 -0.34 18.17 -7.01
C VAL A 297 0.68 18.78 -6.05
N ALA A 298 1.86 19.20 -6.51
CA ALA A 298 2.99 19.62 -5.66
C ALA A 298 2.73 20.89 -4.82
N ALA A 299 1.69 21.67 -5.14
CA ALA A 299 1.27 22.82 -4.35
C ALA A 299 0.42 22.45 -3.12
N LEU A 300 -0.19 21.26 -3.11
CA LEU A 300 -1.13 20.82 -2.08
C LEU A 300 -0.48 20.33 -0.77
N PRO A 301 0.72 19.71 -0.73
CA PRO A 301 1.29 19.17 0.50
C PRO A 301 1.34 20.13 1.69
N ARG A 302 1.63 21.42 1.45
CA ARG A 302 1.67 22.43 2.52
C ARG A 302 0.30 22.66 3.17
N GLN A 303 -0.78 22.50 2.41
CA GLN A 303 -2.16 22.65 2.88
C GLN A 303 -2.65 21.37 3.57
N TYR A 304 -2.27 20.21 3.05
CA TYR A 304 -2.73 18.90 3.52
C TYR A 304 -1.98 18.38 4.76
N GLY A 305 -0.79 18.93 5.06
CA GLY A 305 -0.03 18.56 6.24
C GLY A 305 0.31 17.06 6.26
N LEU A 306 -0.14 16.35 7.30
CA LEU A 306 0.11 14.90 7.45
C LEU A 306 -0.58 14.05 6.38
N MET A 307 -1.69 14.52 5.82
CA MET A 307 -2.38 13.84 4.71
C MET A 307 -1.55 13.81 3.43
N ALA A 308 -0.46 14.59 3.37
CA ALA A 308 0.49 14.55 2.27
C ALA A 308 1.61 13.51 2.45
N ALA A 309 1.54 12.64 3.46
CA ALA A 309 2.55 11.61 3.67
C ALA A 309 2.68 10.67 2.45
N VAL A 310 1.58 10.27 1.81
CA VAL A 310 1.59 9.47 0.59
C VAL A 310 2.34 10.15 -0.57
N PHE A 311 2.26 11.48 -0.67
CA PHE A 311 3.02 12.27 -1.64
C PHE A 311 4.53 12.19 -1.37
N ALA A 312 4.95 12.34 -0.11
CA ALA A 312 6.35 12.20 0.26
C ALA A 312 6.87 10.78 0.00
N ARG A 313 6.07 9.75 0.31
CA ARG A 313 6.37 8.33 0.00
C ARG A 313 6.59 8.10 -1.51
N ALA A 314 5.80 8.76 -2.36
CA ALA A 314 5.95 8.70 -3.80
C ALA A 314 7.18 9.46 -4.31
N LEU A 315 7.44 10.65 -3.74
CA LEU A 315 8.60 11.47 -4.08
C LEU A 315 9.92 10.77 -3.75
N ASP A 316 10.01 10.11 -2.60
CA ASP A 316 11.23 9.40 -2.22
C ASP A 316 11.51 8.21 -3.16
N ARG A 317 10.48 7.51 -3.63
CA ARG A 317 10.61 6.42 -4.62
C ARG A 317 11.20 6.90 -5.95
N LEU A 318 10.92 8.13 -6.41
CA LEU A 318 11.49 8.67 -7.65
C LEU A 318 13.03 8.76 -7.61
N SER A 319 13.58 9.05 -6.43
CA SER A 319 15.00 9.31 -6.21
C SER A 319 15.77 8.04 -5.83
N HIS A 320 15.11 7.07 -5.20
CA HIS A 320 15.75 5.92 -4.56
C HIS A 320 15.43 4.57 -5.24
N ALA A 321 14.88 4.56 -6.45
CA ALA A 321 14.56 3.31 -7.15
C ALA A 321 15.81 2.43 -7.35
N ILE A 322 15.79 1.24 -6.72
CA ILE A 322 16.79 0.17 -6.85
C ILE A 322 16.06 -1.08 -7.32
N LYS A 323 16.56 -1.71 -8.38
CA LYS A 323 16.05 -2.99 -8.87
C LYS A 323 16.87 -4.12 -8.26
N VAL A 324 16.21 -5.12 -7.70
CA VAL A 324 16.84 -6.37 -7.26
C VAL A 324 16.21 -7.54 -8.00
N THR A 325 17.00 -8.19 -8.86
CA THR A 325 16.54 -9.35 -9.63
C THR A 325 16.93 -10.62 -8.91
N THR A 326 15.96 -11.40 -8.42
CA THR A 326 16.21 -12.66 -7.70
C THR A 326 14.98 -13.55 -7.65
N LYS A 327 15.17 -14.87 -7.75
CA LYS A 327 14.14 -15.89 -7.47
C LYS A 327 14.11 -16.33 -6.01
N ASN A 328 15.12 -15.93 -5.23
CA ASN A 328 15.26 -16.36 -3.86
C ASN A 328 14.42 -15.45 -2.94
N PRO A 329 13.36 -15.97 -2.30
CA PRO A 329 12.50 -15.17 -1.43
C PRO A 329 13.22 -14.62 -0.20
N GLU A 330 14.27 -15.29 0.27
CA GLU A 330 15.10 -14.79 1.38
C GLU A 330 15.89 -13.54 0.96
N LEU A 331 16.48 -13.55 -0.23
CA LEU A 331 17.21 -12.40 -0.77
C LEU A 331 16.27 -11.24 -1.12
N ALA A 332 15.07 -11.53 -1.61
CA ALA A 332 14.04 -10.52 -1.84
C ALA A 332 13.61 -9.82 -0.53
N ARG A 333 13.37 -10.60 0.55
CA ARG A 333 13.07 -10.02 1.88
C ARG A 333 14.24 -9.19 2.42
N ALA A 334 15.47 -9.68 2.27
CA ALA A 334 16.66 -8.94 2.67
C ALA A 334 16.79 -7.61 1.91
N ALA A 335 16.47 -7.58 0.62
CA ALA A 335 16.46 -6.36 -0.17
C ALA A 335 15.45 -5.33 0.33
N ARG A 336 14.20 -5.74 0.59
CA ARG A 336 13.16 -4.86 1.13
C ARG A 336 13.50 -4.33 2.53
N ALA A 337 14.12 -5.17 3.37
CA ALA A 337 14.58 -4.76 4.70
C ALA A 337 15.72 -3.75 4.64
N ALA A 338 16.62 -3.85 3.65
CA ALA A 338 17.73 -2.93 3.47
C ALA A 338 17.32 -1.61 2.77
N GLN A 339 16.29 -1.65 1.93
CA GLN A 339 15.78 -0.52 1.18
C GLN A 339 14.26 -0.68 0.97
N PRO A 340 13.41 0.10 1.68
CA PRO A 340 11.96 -0.05 1.61
C PRO A 340 11.36 0.10 0.21
N TYR A 341 12.09 0.75 -0.71
CA TYR A 341 11.70 0.98 -2.09
C TYR A 341 12.39 0.05 -3.10
N ALA A 342 13.02 -1.04 -2.62
CA ALA A 342 13.60 -2.05 -3.49
C ALA A 342 12.50 -2.71 -4.35
N VAL A 343 12.67 -2.61 -5.67
CA VAL A 343 11.78 -3.21 -6.67
C VAL A 343 12.29 -4.60 -6.99
N ILE A 344 11.51 -5.63 -6.68
CA ILE A 344 11.93 -7.02 -6.83
C ILE A 344 11.50 -7.58 -8.18
N ASP A 345 12.45 -8.00 -9.00
CA ASP A 345 12.16 -8.72 -10.24
C ASP A 345 12.38 -10.24 -10.03
N PRO A 346 11.30 -11.05 -10.02
CA PRO A 346 11.39 -12.48 -9.77
C PRO A 346 11.80 -13.32 -11.00
N SER A 347 12.04 -12.70 -12.16
CA SER A 347 12.39 -13.43 -13.39
C SER A 347 13.72 -14.21 -13.31
N GLY A 348 14.54 -13.89 -12.30
CA GLY A 348 15.83 -14.51 -12.00
C GLY A 348 16.97 -13.83 -12.74
N ALA A 349 18.09 -13.63 -12.04
CA ALA A 349 19.20 -12.86 -12.57
C ALA A 349 20.02 -13.66 -13.61
N PRO A 350 20.19 -13.17 -14.85
CA PRO A 350 21.04 -13.81 -15.85
C PRO A 350 22.48 -13.95 -15.32
N GLY A 351 23.06 -15.16 -15.37
CA GLY A 351 24.42 -15.42 -14.90
C GLY A 351 24.59 -15.50 -13.38
N ALA A 352 23.55 -15.27 -12.58
CA ALA A 352 23.57 -15.43 -11.11
C ALA A 352 23.31 -16.88 -10.65
N ARG A 353 23.85 -17.85 -11.39
CA ARG A 353 23.91 -19.26 -10.99
C ARG A 353 25.36 -19.59 -10.68
N ARG A 354 25.65 -20.02 -9.45
CA ARG A 354 26.96 -20.60 -9.15
C ARG A 354 27.09 -21.90 -9.93
N ALA A 355 28.25 -22.13 -10.55
CA ALA A 355 28.58 -23.44 -11.09
C ALA A 355 28.48 -24.47 -9.95
N HIS A 356 27.68 -25.53 -10.15
CA HIS A 356 27.49 -26.66 -9.23
C HIS A 356 26.65 -26.41 -7.95
N THR A 357 25.90 -25.31 -7.82
CA THR A 357 24.87 -25.21 -6.79
C THR A 357 23.53 -24.73 -7.37
N GLU A 358 22.41 -25.27 -6.88
CA GLU A 358 21.05 -24.83 -7.23
C GLU A 358 20.68 -23.46 -6.61
N GLN A 359 21.66 -22.69 -6.11
CA GLN A 359 21.41 -21.43 -5.41
C GLN A 359 21.25 -20.26 -6.40
N ASP A 360 20.03 -19.76 -6.50
CA ASP A 360 19.72 -18.51 -7.20
C ASP A 360 20.23 -17.30 -6.40
N GLY A 361 21.13 -16.52 -7.01
CA GLY A 361 21.63 -15.26 -6.44
C GLY A 361 20.68 -14.08 -6.67
N ALA A 362 21.15 -12.89 -6.29
CA ALA A 362 20.50 -11.62 -6.55
C ALA A 362 21.44 -10.68 -7.31
N VAL A 363 20.92 -9.91 -8.24
CA VAL A 363 21.63 -8.81 -8.91
C VAL A 363 20.95 -7.50 -8.52
N VAL A 364 21.74 -6.55 -8.03
CA VAL A 364 21.29 -5.23 -7.61
C VAL A 364 21.68 -4.20 -8.67
N CYS A 365 20.71 -3.42 -9.14
CA CYS A 365 20.91 -2.38 -10.13
C CYS A 365 20.37 -1.02 -9.66
N ALA A 366 21.13 0.04 -9.94
CA ALA A 366 20.72 1.44 -9.81
C ALA A 366 20.68 2.07 -11.21
N GLY A 367 19.49 2.33 -11.73
CA GLY A 367 19.33 2.71 -13.13
C GLY A 367 19.85 1.62 -14.07
N THR A 368 20.79 1.99 -14.95
CA THR A 368 21.40 1.06 -15.92
C THR A 368 22.68 0.38 -15.41
N ILE A 369 23.11 0.68 -14.17
CA ILE A 369 24.33 0.12 -13.58
C ILE A 369 23.93 -1.03 -12.66
N CYS A 370 24.49 -2.22 -12.91
CA CYS A 370 24.27 -3.41 -12.09
C CYS A 370 25.58 -3.89 -11.46
N LEU A 371 25.50 -4.30 -10.20
CA LEU A 371 26.61 -4.89 -9.47
C LEU A 371 26.71 -6.40 -9.73
N ALA A 372 27.84 -7.00 -9.33
CA ALA A 372 28.04 -8.44 -9.44
C ALA A 372 26.99 -9.22 -8.61
N PRO A 373 26.61 -10.44 -9.05
CA PRO A 373 25.66 -11.26 -8.30
C PRO A 373 26.11 -11.55 -6.86
N VAL A 374 25.17 -11.42 -5.92
CA VAL A 374 25.35 -11.73 -4.50
C VAL A 374 24.43 -12.88 -4.06
N PHE A 375 24.82 -13.61 -3.02
CA PHE A 375 24.18 -14.89 -2.66
C PHE A 375 23.74 -14.98 -1.19
N THR A 376 23.94 -13.92 -0.40
CA THR A 376 23.55 -13.89 1.01
C THR A 376 22.74 -12.63 1.32
N PRO A 377 21.83 -12.68 2.33
CA PRO A 377 21.10 -11.50 2.77
C PRO A 377 21.99 -10.28 3.09
N THR A 378 23.10 -10.51 3.79
CA THR A 378 24.05 -9.45 4.15
C THR A 378 24.68 -8.81 2.93
N ALA A 379 25.09 -9.62 1.94
CA ALA A 379 25.69 -9.12 0.71
C ALA A 379 24.68 -8.35 -0.16
N VAL A 380 23.39 -8.71 -0.13
CA VAL A 380 22.32 -7.91 -0.76
C VAL A 380 22.24 -6.53 -0.14
N ALA A 381 22.26 -6.43 1.19
CA ALA A 381 22.21 -5.14 1.88
C ALA A 381 23.45 -4.28 1.59
N GLU A 382 24.64 -4.89 1.51
CA GLU A 382 25.88 -4.22 1.12
C GLU A 382 25.82 -3.69 -0.31
N ALA A 383 25.41 -4.53 -1.26
CA ALA A 383 25.26 -4.14 -2.67
C ALA A 383 24.24 -3.01 -2.86
N ILE A 384 23.13 -3.01 -2.11
CA ILE A 384 22.16 -1.92 -2.12
C ILE A 384 22.78 -0.60 -1.65
N ARG A 385 23.60 -0.62 -0.59
CA ARG A 385 24.29 0.59 -0.10
C ARG A 385 25.26 1.12 -1.14
N GLU A 386 26.08 0.25 -1.74
CA GLU A 386 27.03 0.61 -2.80
C GLU A 386 26.33 1.21 -4.04
N ALA A 387 25.24 0.58 -4.47
CA ALA A 387 24.44 1.06 -5.61
C ALA A 387 23.79 2.42 -5.31
N SER A 388 23.39 2.66 -4.06
CA SER A 388 22.78 3.92 -3.63
C SER A 388 23.80 5.06 -3.57
N THR A 389 25.05 4.81 -3.16
CA THR A 389 26.11 5.83 -3.11
C THR A 389 26.66 6.21 -4.48
N THR A 390 26.65 5.28 -5.44
CA THR A 390 27.18 5.52 -6.80
C THR A 390 26.28 6.48 -7.61
N ARG A 391 25.04 6.72 -7.14
CA ARG A 391 24.04 7.60 -7.75
C ARG A 391 24.05 9.04 -7.19
N ALA A 392 24.70 9.25 -6.05
CA ALA A 392 24.88 10.55 -5.38
C ALA A 392 26.14 11.25 -5.88
#